data_AF-A0A7W0WCK3-F1
#
_entry.id   AF-A0A7W0WCK3-F1
#
_cell.length_a   1.000
_cell.length_b   1.000
_cell.length_c   1.000
_cell.angle_alpha   90.00
_cell.angle_beta   90.00
_cell.angle_gamma   90.00
#
_symmetry.space_group_name_H-M   'P 1'
#
loop_
_entity.id
_entity.type
_entity.pdbx_description
1 polymer ?
#
loop_
_entity_poly.entity_id
_entity_poly.type
_entity_poly.pdbx_seq_one_letter_code
_entity_poly.pdbx_strand_id
1 'polypeptide(L)'
;APHHFEDIAAAVAEMARVSRDLVVVEDTLYVSEQVEEAEKLRDPTHVRSYSEGEWRGMLEAAGLEVEHVERFEKRHPLEAWLDRSVTPPDDRVRVKELLAAQIEGDEYVDTKLVLKARKS
;
A
#
# COMPACT_ATOMS: atom_id res chain seq x y z
N ALA A 1 6.81 -0.24 4.46
CA ALA A 1 6.28 -0.40 3.09
C ALA A 1 6.23 0.98 2.41
N PRO A 2 6.16 1.06 1.08
CA PRO A 2 6.21 2.33 0.37
C PRO A 2 5.11 3.33 0.75
N HIS A 3 3.91 2.88 1.13
CA HIS A 3 2.84 3.76 1.64
C HIS A 3 3.19 4.57 2.91
N HIS A 4 4.36 4.37 3.51
CA HIS A 4 4.89 5.20 4.61
C HIS A 4 5.94 6.23 4.15
N PHE A 5 6.32 6.26 2.87
CA PHE A 5 7.31 7.22 2.38
C PHE A 5 6.67 8.60 2.22
N GLU A 6 7.25 9.60 2.88
CA GLU A 6 6.80 11.00 2.77
C GLU A 6 6.93 11.54 1.34
N ASP A 7 7.98 11.13 0.64
CA ASP A 7 8.20 11.43 -0.78
C ASP A 7 8.44 10.14 -1.57
N ILE A 8 7.36 9.54 -2.05
CA ILE A 8 7.41 8.31 -2.83
C ILE A 8 8.13 8.52 -4.18
N ALA A 9 8.03 9.70 -4.78
CA ALA A 9 8.63 9.96 -6.08
C ALA A 9 10.16 10.00 -5.97
N ALA A 10 10.69 10.66 -4.93
CA ALA A 10 12.10 10.63 -4.61
C ALA A 10 12.58 9.21 -4.28
N ALA A 11 11.79 8.44 -3.53
CA ALA A 11 12.13 7.04 -3.22
C ALA A 11 12.21 6.18 -4.49
N VAL A 12 11.24 6.29 -5.40
CA VAL A 12 11.24 5.55 -6.68
C VAL A 12 12.40 5.98 -7.57
N ALA A 13 12.69 7.28 -7.67
CA ALA A 13 13.85 7.78 -8.41
C ALA A 13 15.17 7.21 -7.85
N GLU A 14 15.29 7.12 -6.52
CA GLU A 14 16.47 6.54 -5.88
C GLU A 14 16.56 5.03 -6.11
N MET A 15 15.45 4.29 -6.05
CA MET A 15 15.39 2.87 -6.41
C MET A 15 15.87 2.64 -7.85
N ALA A 16 15.42 3.47 -8.80
CA ALA A 16 15.89 3.42 -10.18
C ALA A 16 17.39 3.74 -10.29
N ARG A 17 17.88 4.76 -9.57
CA ARG A 17 19.29 5.16 -9.59
C ARG A 17 20.23 4.06 -9.11
N VAL A 18 19.91 3.41 -7.97
CA VAL A 18 20.80 2.44 -7.33
C VAL A 18 20.65 1.01 -7.86
N SER A 19 19.50 0.66 -8.42
CA SER A 19 19.30 -0.65 -9.04
C SER A 19 20.17 -0.80 -10.29
N ARG A 20 20.57 -2.04 -10.60
CA ARG A 20 21.26 -2.32 -11.85
C ARG A 20 20.27 -2.34 -13.02
N ASP A 21 19.35 -3.31 -13.02
CA ASP A 21 18.47 -3.60 -14.16
C ASP A 21 17.00 -3.82 -13.79
N LEU A 22 16.66 -4.01 -12.51
CA LEU A 22 15.35 -4.48 -12.07
C LEU A 22 14.94 -3.81 -10.75
N VAL A 23 13.70 -3.35 -10.69
CA VAL A 23 13.00 -2.92 -9.48
C VAL A 23 11.73 -3.75 -9.35
N VAL A 24 11.47 -4.25 -8.15
CA VAL A 24 10.22 -4.94 -7.80
C VAL A 24 9.63 -4.22 -6.59
N VAL A 25 8.38 -3.82 -6.70
CA VAL A 25 7.63 -3.14 -5.64
C VAL A 25 6.42 -3.99 -5.28
N GLU A 26 6.23 -4.27 -4.00
CA GLU A 26 4.97 -4.76 -3.43
C GLU A 26 4.42 -3.68 -2.50
N ASP A 27 3.15 -3.34 -2.65
CA ASP A 27 2.47 -2.48 -1.68
C ASP A 27 0.96 -2.73 -1.59
N THR A 28 0.33 -2.16 -0.56
CA THR A 28 -1.14 -2.03 -0.48
C THR A 28 -1.63 -1.15 -1.62
N LEU A 29 -2.62 -1.65 -2.38
CA LEU A 29 -3.24 -0.91 -3.46
C LEU A 29 -4.27 0.07 -2.90
N TYR A 30 -4.30 1.30 -3.41
CA TYR A 30 -5.37 2.24 -3.10
C TYR A 30 -6.76 1.69 -3.48
N VAL A 31 -7.70 1.77 -2.54
CA VAL A 31 -9.10 1.34 -2.74
C VAL A 31 -10.05 2.54 -2.70
N SER A 32 -10.02 3.33 -1.63
CA SER A 32 -10.85 4.52 -1.45
C SER A 32 -10.28 5.42 -0.35
N GLU A 33 -10.67 6.69 -0.34
CA GLU A 33 -10.31 7.63 0.75
C GLU A 33 -10.84 7.16 2.12
N GLN A 34 -11.91 6.35 2.17
CA GLN A 34 -12.41 5.75 3.41
C GLN A 34 -11.45 4.71 3.97
N VAL A 35 -10.83 3.90 3.09
CA VAL A 35 -9.79 2.93 3.48
C VAL A 35 -8.52 3.68 3.92
N GLU A 36 -8.16 4.77 3.25
CA GLU A 36 -7.02 5.59 3.65
C GLU A 36 -7.22 6.26 5.02
N GLU A 37 -8.43 6.75 5.32
CA GLU A 37 -8.79 7.25 6.65
C GLU A 37 -8.61 6.15 7.71
N ALA A 38 -9.07 4.93 7.41
CA ALA A 38 -8.96 3.81 8.33
C ALA A 38 -7.50 3.38 8.57
N GLU A 39 -6.69 3.26 7.51
CA GLU A 39 -5.25 2.94 7.62
C GLU A 39 -4.51 4.00 8.43
N LYS A 40 -4.82 5.29 8.23
CA LYS A 40 -4.21 6.39 9.00
C LYS A 40 -4.62 6.40 10.48
N LEU A 41 -5.89 6.10 10.78
CA LEU A 41 -6.36 5.95 12.16
C LEU A 41 -5.72 4.72 12.82
N ARG A 42 -5.57 3.62 12.08
CA ARG A 42 -4.96 2.38 12.55
C ARG A 42 -3.46 2.53 12.79
N ASP A 43 -2.77 3.25 11.92
CA ASP A 43 -1.33 3.54 11.97
C ASP A 43 -1.06 5.00 11.54
N PRO A 44 -0.74 5.90 12.50
CA PRO A 44 -0.47 7.31 12.20
C PRO A 44 0.72 7.55 11.27
N THR A 45 1.58 6.56 11.04
CA THR A 45 2.71 6.65 10.12
C THR A 45 2.34 6.34 8.67
N HIS A 46 1.11 5.88 8.40
CA HIS A 46 0.60 5.72 7.04
C HIS A 46 0.62 7.07 6.32
N VAL A 47 1.22 7.16 5.14
CA VAL A 47 1.21 8.38 4.32
C VAL A 47 0.10 8.27 3.29
N ARG A 48 0.20 7.32 2.36
CA ARG A 48 -0.80 7.09 1.31
C ARG A 48 -0.56 5.77 0.58
N SER A 49 -1.61 5.00 0.31
CA SER A 49 -1.57 3.93 -0.70
C SER A 49 -1.79 4.52 -2.09
N TYR A 50 -1.09 4.01 -3.10
CA TYR A 50 -1.19 4.50 -4.48
C TYR A 50 -1.94 3.51 -5.38
N SER A 51 -2.64 4.03 -6.38
CA SER A 51 -3.28 3.24 -7.43
C SER A 51 -2.24 2.64 -8.38
N GLU A 52 -2.61 1.63 -9.17
CA GLU A 52 -1.70 1.08 -10.20
C GLU A 52 -1.24 2.17 -11.19
N GLY A 53 -2.14 3.08 -11.59
CA GLY A 53 -1.81 4.14 -12.54
C GLY A 53 -0.76 5.10 -11.99
N GLU A 54 -0.87 5.48 -10.71
CA GLU A 54 0.14 6.32 -10.04
C GLU A 54 1.48 5.58 -9.93
N TRP A 55 1.46 4.29 -9.55
CA TRP A 55 2.67 3.47 -9.49
C TRP A 55 3.39 3.37 -10.84
N ARG A 56 2.65 3.06 -11.91
CA ARG A 56 3.20 3.04 -13.27
C ARG A 56 3.80 4.38 -13.65
N GLY A 57 3.06 5.47 -13.43
CA GLY A 57 3.53 6.81 -13.73
C GLY A 57 4.82 7.18 -12.99
N MET A 58 4.95 6.83 -11.71
CA MET A 58 6.17 7.07 -10.94
C MET A 58 7.36 6.24 -11.44
N LEU A 59 7.15 4.96 -11.77
CA LEU A 59 8.20 4.09 -12.29
C LEU A 59 8.67 4.55 -13.69
N GLU A 60 7.73 4.88 -14.57
CA GLU A 60 8.01 5.40 -15.92
C GLU A 60 8.74 6.74 -15.88
N ALA A 61 8.32 7.67 -15.01
CA ALA A 61 9.00 8.94 -14.80
C ALA A 61 10.44 8.76 -14.28
N ALA A 62 10.75 7.65 -13.61
CA ALA A 62 12.09 7.30 -13.15
C ALA A 62 12.94 6.54 -14.21
N GLY A 63 12.43 6.39 -15.45
CA GLY A 63 13.13 5.73 -16.54
C GLY A 63 13.06 4.20 -16.47
N LEU A 64 12.02 3.66 -15.84
CA LEU A 64 11.75 2.22 -15.79
C LEU A 64 10.54 1.85 -16.66
N GLU A 65 10.61 0.72 -17.34
CA GLU A 65 9.49 0.09 -18.05
C GLU A 65 8.84 -0.97 -17.16
N VAL A 66 7.54 -0.86 -16.92
CA VAL A 66 6.77 -1.85 -16.13
C VAL A 66 6.42 -3.06 -17.00
N GLU A 67 7.14 -4.17 -16.80
CA GLU A 67 6.97 -5.41 -17.57
C GLU A 67 5.85 -6.30 -17.04
N HIS A 68 5.54 -6.22 -15.74
CA HIS A 68 4.55 -7.09 -15.11
C HIS A 68 3.86 -6.40 -13.94
N VAL A 69 2.57 -6.67 -13.81
CA VAL A 69 1.75 -6.25 -12.68
C VAL A 69 0.85 -7.41 -12.25
N GLU A 70 0.86 -7.68 -10.96
CA GLU A 70 0.01 -8.68 -10.32
C GLU A 70 -0.77 -8.04 -9.17
N ARG A 71 -2.04 -8.41 -9.03
CA ARG A 71 -2.87 -8.05 -7.87
C ARG A 71 -3.35 -9.31 -7.18
N PHE A 72 -3.38 -9.28 -5.86
CA PHE A 72 -3.93 -10.38 -5.09
C PHE A 72 -4.52 -9.88 -3.77
N GLU A 73 -5.53 -10.59 -3.27
CA GLU A 73 -6.07 -10.35 -1.94
C GLU A 73 -5.13 -10.92 -0.87
N LYS A 74 -4.97 -10.19 0.22
CA LYS A 74 -4.31 -10.66 1.42
C LYS A 74 -5.27 -10.52 2.59
N ARG A 75 -5.35 -11.60 3.37
CA ARG A 75 -6.27 -11.73 4.50
C ARG A 75 -5.49 -11.63 5.79
N HIS A 76 -6.01 -10.84 6.72
CA HIS A 76 -5.42 -10.64 8.03
C HIS A 76 -6.49 -10.89 9.09
N PRO A 77 -6.21 -11.67 10.14
CA PRO A 77 -7.10 -11.70 11.31
C PRO A 77 -7.24 -10.27 11.86
N LEU A 78 -8.46 -9.74 11.87
CA LEU A 78 -8.75 -8.31 12.06
C LEU A 78 -8.21 -7.80 13.39
N GLU A 79 -8.50 -8.50 14.49
CA GLU A 79 -8.03 -8.07 15.81
C GLU A 79 -6.50 -8.10 15.91
N ALA A 80 -5.86 -9.13 15.36
CA ALA A 80 -4.40 -9.20 15.33
C ALA A 80 -3.78 -8.11 14.46
N TRP A 81 -4.47 -7.68 13.39
CA TRP A 81 -4.03 -6.58 12.53
C TRP A 81 -4.11 -5.22 13.24
N LEU A 82 -5.15 -4.98 14.03
CA LEU A 82 -5.28 -3.81 14.91
C LEU A 82 -4.25 -3.83 16.05
N ASP A 83 -4.01 -4.99 16.65
CA ASP A 83 -3.01 -5.16 17.73
C ASP A 83 -1.59 -4.84 17.26
N ARG A 84 -1.24 -5.22 16.02
CA ARG A 84 0.11 -4.99 15.47
C ARG A 84 0.54 -3.53 15.41
N SER A 85 -0.40 -2.59 15.23
CA SER A 85 -0.09 -1.15 15.25
C SER A 85 -0.49 -0.47 16.56
N VAL A 86 -0.85 -1.26 17.59
CA VAL A 86 -1.27 -0.76 18.91
C VAL A 86 -2.40 0.26 18.76
N THR A 87 -3.34 0.01 17.84
CA THR A 87 -4.43 0.94 17.53
C THR A 87 -5.27 1.19 18.79
N PRO A 88 -5.46 2.47 19.19
CA PRO A 88 -6.20 2.82 20.39
C PRO A 88 -7.62 2.24 20.39
N PRO A 89 -8.16 1.81 21.55
CA PRO A 89 -9.49 1.19 21.61
C PRO A 89 -10.60 2.02 20.97
N ASP A 90 -10.57 3.35 21.14
CA ASP A 90 -11.58 4.26 20.58
C ASP A 90 -11.48 4.32 19.04
N ASP A 91 -10.26 4.31 18.50
CA ASP A 91 -10.02 4.33 17.04
C ASP A 91 -10.40 2.99 16.39
N ARG A 92 -10.27 1.87 17.09
CA ARG A 92 -10.63 0.54 16.56
C ARG A 92 -12.09 0.48 16.11
N VAL A 93 -13.00 1.12 16.83
CA VAL A 93 -14.42 1.15 16.44
C VAL A 93 -14.57 1.85 15.09
N ARG A 94 -13.97 3.04 14.96
CA ARG A 94 -14.04 3.83 13.73
C ARG A 94 -13.37 3.13 12.54
N VAL A 95 -12.21 2.51 12.76
CA VAL A 95 -11.50 1.72 11.74
C VAL A 95 -12.38 0.59 11.21
N LYS A 96 -13.05 -0.16 12.10
CA LYS A 96 -13.96 -1.25 11.70
C LYS A 96 -15.17 -0.76 10.91
N GLU A 97 -15.74 0.39 11.27
CA GLU A 97 -16.84 1.01 10.53
C GLU A 97 -16.41 1.40 9.11
N LEU A 98 -15.25 2.05 8.99
CA LEU A 98 -14.71 2.49 7.69
C LEU A 98 -14.37 1.32 6.78
N LEU A 99 -13.86 0.23 7.34
CA LEU A 99 -13.46 -0.98 6.62
C LEU A 99 -14.56 -2.02 6.51
N ALA A 100 -15.81 -1.70 6.82
CA ALA A 100 -16.90 -2.69 6.84
C ALA A 100 -17.06 -3.45 5.52
N ALA A 101 -16.75 -2.82 4.38
CA ALA A 101 -16.80 -3.44 3.06
C ALA A 101 -15.58 -4.34 2.74
N GLN A 102 -14.50 -4.22 3.52
CA GLN A 102 -13.26 -4.98 3.41
C GLN A 102 -13.13 -6.06 4.50
N ILE A 103 -14.10 -6.15 5.41
CA ILE A 103 -14.11 -7.16 6.48
C ILE A 103 -14.98 -8.33 6.05
N GLU A 104 -14.38 -9.51 6.05
CA GLU A 104 -15.06 -10.79 5.78
C GLU A 104 -14.94 -11.69 7.00
N GLY A 105 -16.05 -11.86 7.73
CA GLY A 105 -16.03 -12.61 8.98
C GLY A 105 -15.18 -11.91 10.03
N ASP A 106 -14.09 -12.55 10.46
CA ASP A 106 -13.10 -12.01 11.41
C ASP A 106 -11.80 -11.55 10.72
N GLU A 107 -11.80 -11.46 9.39
CA GLU A 107 -10.64 -11.05 8.60
C GLU A 107 -10.82 -9.66 7.98
N TYR A 108 -9.76 -8.86 8.01
CA TYR A 108 -9.59 -7.72 7.11
C TYR A 108 -8.93 -8.21 5.81
N VAL A 109 -9.53 -7.86 4.67
CA VAL A 109 -9.05 -8.23 3.34
C VAL A 109 -8.59 -6.98 2.60
N ASP A 110 -7.30 -6.90 2.33
CA ASP A 110 -6.71 -5.84 1.51
C ASP A 110 -6.20 -6.37 0.17
N THR A 111 -6.14 -5.49 -0.83
CA THR A 111 -5.57 -5.85 -2.14
C THR A 111 -4.13 -5.37 -2.18
N LYS A 112 -3.21 -6.30 -2.47
CA LYS A 112 -1.81 -5.99 -2.76
C LYS A 112 -1.59 -5.84 -4.26
N LEU A 113 -0.58 -5.05 -4.60
CA LEU A 113 -0.08 -4.87 -5.95
C LEU A 113 1.41 -5.22 -5.96
N VAL A 114 1.85 -6.02 -6.92
CA VAL A 114 3.27 -6.24 -7.23
C VAL A 114 3.55 -5.70 -8.62
N LEU A 115 4.53 -4.79 -8.74
CA LEU A 115 5.04 -4.33 -10.02
C LEU A 115 6.48 -4.77 -10.21
N LYS A 116 6.78 -5.27 -11.39
CA LYS A 116 8.14 -5.57 -11.84
C LYS A 116 8.49 -4.61 -12.97
N ALA A 117 9.53 -3.80 -12.78
CA ALA A 117 9.96 -2.80 -13.74
C ALA A 117 11.47 -2.88 -14.01
N ARG A 118 11.88 -2.68 -15.27
CA ARG A 118 13.29 -2.73 -15.69
C ARG A 118 13.75 -1.40 -16.24
N LYS A 119 15.07 -1.15 -16.21
CA LYS A 119 15.64 -0.02 -16.94
C LYS A 119 15.48 -0.23 -18.44
N SER A 120 14.96 0.80 -19.11
CA SER A 120 14.94 0.87 -20.58
C SER A 120 16.36 0.98 -21.15
#